data_AF-A0A9D8F608-F1
#
_entry.id   AF-A0A9D8F608-F1
#
_cell.length_a   1.000
_cell.length_b   1.000
_cell.length_c   1.000
_cell.angle_alpha   90.00
_cell.angle_beta   90.00
_cell.angle_gamma   90.00
#
_symmetry.space_group_name_H-M   'P 1'
#
loop_
_entity.id
_entity.type
_entity.pdbx_description
1 polymer ?
#
loop_
_entity_poly.entity_id
_entity_poly.type
_entity_poly.pdbx_seq_one_letter_code
_entity_poly.pdbx_strand_id
1 'polypeptide(L)'
;MRETPAPSLIEKPKKPLDAAAKEMDKSIRVRCIRRQECIEVGHDRFEEIVTAFLQKVGEANVINLCTVNYSYVDMGSRQILNDFGILITYRG
;
A
#
# COMPACT_ATOMS: atom_id res chain seq x y z
N MET A 1 -23.87 30.25 -50.28
CA MET A 1 -22.73 29.60 -49.58
C MET A 1 -22.87 29.92 -48.10
N ARG A 2 -22.99 28.90 -47.22
CA ARG A 2 -22.91 29.09 -45.77
C ARG A 2 -21.48 28.80 -45.34
N GLU A 3 -20.79 29.78 -44.78
CA GLU A 3 -19.47 29.57 -44.17
C GLU A 3 -19.66 28.86 -42.83
N THR A 4 -19.16 27.62 -42.72
CA THR A 4 -19.07 26.92 -41.43
C THR A 4 -17.88 27.47 -40.64
N PRO A 5 -18.02 27.71 -39.32
CA PRO A 5 -16.90 28.21 -38.52
C PRO A 5 -15.79 27.16 -38.45
N ALA A 6 -14.55 27.59 -38.58
CA ALA A 6 -13.38 26.71 -38.44
C ALA A 6 -13.38 26.01 -37.06
N PRO A 7 -12.97 24.73 -36.98
CA PRO A 7 -12.89 24.02 -35.71
C PRO A 7 -11.88 24.71 -34.79
N SER A 8 -12.27 24.98 -33.54
CA SER A 8 -11.40 25.63 -32.55
C SER A 8 -10.21 24.72 -32.22
N LEU A 9 -8.99 25.12 -32.61
CA LEU A 9 -7.73 24.41 -32.32
C LEU A 9 -7.18 24.74 -30.91
N ILE A 10 -8.05 25.00 -29.94
CA ILE A 10 -7.61 25.20 -28.55
C ILE A 10 -7.53 23.83 -27.90
N GLU A 11 -6.39 23.16 -28.12
CA GLU A 11 -6.04 21.96 -27.37
C GLU A 11 -5.98 22.35 -25.88
N LYS A 12 -6.89 21.81 -25.07
CA LYS A 12 -6.91 22.08 -23.63
C LYS A 12 -5.51 21.75 -23.08
N PRO A 13 -4.86 22.68 -22.35
CA PRO A 13 -3.53 22.43 -21.83
C PRO A 13 -3.57 21.14 -21.00
N LYS A 14 -2.68 20.20 -21.35
CA LYS A 14 -2.54 18.94 -20.61
C LYS A 14 -2.32 19.31 -19.15
N LYS A 15 -3.15 18.72 -18.27
CA LYS A 15 -3.12 18.94 -16.82
C LYS A 15 -1.64 18.96 -16.37
N PRO A 16 -1.18 19.99 -15.63
CA PRO A 16 0.21 20.08 -15.20
C PRO A 16 0.64 18.77 -14.55
N LEU A 17 1.88 18.34 -14.77
CA LEU A 17 2.42 17.09 -14.24
C LEU A 17 2.22 16.99 -12.71
N ASP A 18 2.27 18.12 -12.00
CA ASP A 18 1.97 18.26 -10.58
C ASP A 18 0.56 17.82 -10.17
N ALA A 19 -0.43 17.95 -11.06
CA ALA A 19 -1.80 17.50 -10.81
C ALA A 19 -1.95 15.97 -10.95
N ALA A 20 -1.14 15.33 -11.79
CA ALA A 20 -1.12 13.88 -11.94
C ALA A 20 -0.39 13.20 -10.77
N ALA A 21 0.71 13.80 -10.29
CA ALA A 21 1.41 13.34 -9.08
C ALA A 21 0.51 13.37 -7.82
N LYS A 22 -0.33 14.42 -7.68
CA LYS A 22 -1.32 14.53 -6.59
C LYS A 22 -2.50 13.56 -6.68
N GLU A 23 -2.76 12.95 -7.83
CA GLU A 23 -3.81 11.93 -7.97
C GLU A 23 -3.29 10.51 -7.64
N MET A 24 -2.01 10.22 -7.90
CA MET A 24 -1.38 8.97 -7.44
C MET A 24 -1.30 8.88 -5.90
N ASP A 25 -1.11 10.02 -5.24
CA ASP A 25 -0.93 10.16 -3.78
C ASP A 25 -2.20 9.89 -2.94
N LYS A 26 -3.31 9.48 -3.58
CA LYS A 26 -4.62 9.33 -2.91
C LYS A 26 -5.17 7.91 -2.91
N SER A 27 -4.49 6.96 -3.56
CA SER A 27 -5.00 5.59 -3.62
C SER A 27 -4.89 4.95 -2.24
N ILE A 28 -6.00 4.39 -1.74
CA ILE A 28 -5.99 3.63 -0.49
C ILE A 28 -5.38 2.27 -0.79
N ARG A 29 -4.34 1.91 -0.04
CA ARG A 29 -3.64 0.64 -0.12
C ARG A 29 -3.73 -0.11 1.19
N VAL A 30 -3.58 -1.43 1.09
CA VAL A 30 -3.55 -2.33 2.24
C VAL A 30 -2.29 -3.18 2.15
N ARG A 31 -1.55 -3.26 3.26
CA ARG A 31 -0.42 -4.17 3.42
C ARG A 31 -0.69 -5.09 4.61
N CYS A 32 -0.62 -6.39 4.38
CA CYS A 32 -0.51 -7.37 5.46
C CYS A 32 0.97 -7.71 5.64
N ILE A 33 1.43 -7.67 6.88
CA ILE A 33 2.76 -8.16 7.27
C ILE A 33 2.51 -9.27 8.30
N ARG A 34 2.92 -10.48 7.95
CA ARG A 34 2.77 -11.67 8.80
C ARG A 34 4.06 -11.92 9.56
N ARG A 35 3.98 -12.24 10.86
CA ARG A 35 5.17 -12.44 11.70
C ARG A 35 6.05 -13.59 11.18
N GLN A 36 5.46 -14.70 10.75
CA GLN A 36 6.21 -15.80 10.11
C GLN A 36 7.06 -15.37 8.90
N GLU A 37 6.60 -14.39 8.10
CA GLU A 37 7.35 -13.88 6.93
C GLU A 37 8.55 -13.02 7.31
N CYS A 38 8.63 -12.61 8.58
CA CYS A 38 9.67 -11.76 9.13
C CYS A 38 10.75 -12.53 9.90
N ILE A 39 10.66 -13.87 9.93
CA ILE A 39 11.65 -14.72 10.57
C ILE A 39 12.79 -14.98 9.57
N GLU A 40 13.93 -14.36 9.82
CA GLU A 40 15.14 -14.51 9.00
C GLU A 40 16.23 -15.21 9.81
N VAL A 41 16.70 -16.37 9.33
CA VAL A 41 17.77 -17.15 9.98
C VAL A 41 17.47 -17.45 11.47
N GLY A 42 16.20 -17.68 11.80
CA GLY A 42 15.75 -17.95 13.18
C GLY A 42 15.61 -16.71 14.06
N HIS A 43 15.92 -15.52 13.55
CA HIS A 43 15.69 -14.26 14.24
C HIS A 43 14.37 -13.63 13.80
N ASP A 44 13.54 -13.27 14.78
CA ASP A 44 12.30 -12.55 14.54
C ASP A 44 12.59 -11.06 14.32
N ARG A 45 12.32 -10.57 13.11
CA ARG A 45 12.52 -9.16 12.72
C ARG A 45 11.21 -8.43 12.47
N PHE A 46 10.09 -8.97 12.98
CA PHE A 46 8.77 -8.42 12.72
C PHE A 46 8.66 -6.93 13.04
N GLU A 47 9.10 -6.51 14.23
CA GLU A 47 9.04 -5.11 14.65
C GLU A 47 9.89 -4.20 13.77
N GLU A 48 11.08 -4.65 13.36
CA GLU A 48 11.98 -3.90 12.50
C GLU A 48 11.36 -3.69 11.11
N ILE A 49 10.81 -4.75 10.52
CA ILE A 49 10.18 -4.70 9.19
C ILE A 49 8.93 -3.81 9.21
N VAL A 50 8.10 -3.92 10.24
CA VAL A 50 6.92 -3.08 10.41
C VAL A 50 7.34 -1.61 10.57
N THR A 51 8.33 -1.33 11.41
CA THR A 51 8.85 0.04 11.62
C THR A 51 9.41 0.63 10.34
N ALA A 52 10.22 -0.12 9.60
CA ALA A 52 10.79 0.32 8.33
C ALA A 52 9.71 0.59 7.27
N PHE A 53 8.62 -0.19 7.27
CA PHE A 53 7.47 0.06 6.40
C PHE A 53 6.74 1.35 6.79
N LEU A 54 6.45 1.56 8.08
CA LEU A 54 5.78 2.77 8.56
C LEU A 54 6.59 4.04 8.29
N GLN A 55 7.91 3.99 8.44
CA GLN A 55 8.80 5.10 8.10
C GLN A 55 8.75 5.47 6.61
N LYS A 56 8.62 4.48 5.72
CA LYS A 56 8.49 4.71 4.28
C LYS A 56 7.13 5.29 3.90
N VAL A 57 6.06 4.84 4.56
CA VAL A 57 4.70 5.36 4.33
C VAL A 57 4.56 6.80 4.85
N GLY A 58 5.15 7.08 6.02
CA GLY A 58 5.01 8.35 6.71
C GLY A 58 3.71 8.43 7.51
N GLU A 59 3.78 9.04 8.70
CA GLU A 59 2.68 9.09 9.67
C GLU A 59 1.38 9.64 9.07
N ALA A 60 1.46 10.74 8.31
CA ALA A 60 0.29 11.39 7.71
C ALA A 60 -0.48 10.52 6.70
N ASN A 61 0.16 9.47 6.18
CA ASN A 61 -0.43 8.57 5.20
C ASN A 61 -1.01 7.30 5.83
N VAL A 62 -0.74 7.02 7.11
CA VAL A 62 -1.30 5.85 7.80
C VAL A 62 -2.77 6.12 8.14
N ILE A 63 -3.66 5.27 7.64
CA ILE A 63 -5.10 5.34 7.89
C ILE A 63 -5.50 4.45 9.07
N ASN A 64 -4.95 3.23 9.13
CA ASN A 64 -5.28 2.26 10.17
C ASN A 64 -4.14 1.25 10.38
N LEU A 65 -3.97 0.82 11.63
CA LEU A 65 -3.09 -0.25 12.06
C LEU A 65 -3.91 -1.22 12.92
N CYS A 66 -4.15 -2.43 12.43
CA CYS A 66 -4.81 -3.46 13.24
C CYS A 66 -4.03 -4.76 13.24
N THR A 67 -3.92 -5.36 14.41
CA THR A 67 -3.40 -6.72 14.58
C THR A 67 -4.42 -7.72 14.06
N VAL A 68 -3.92 -8.77 13.42
CA VAL A 68 -4.72 -9.90 12.93
C VAL A 68 -4.11 -11.17 13.47
N ASN A 69 -4.90 -11.97 14.18
CA ASN A 69 -4.53 -13.31 14.60
C ASN A 69 -5.07 -14.31 13.57
N TYR A 70 -4.26 -15.28 13.19
CA TYR A 70 -4.65 -16.32 12.24
C TYR A 70 -4.01 -17.66 12.61
N SER A 71 -4.55 -18.72 12.04
CA SER A 71 -3.95 -20.05 12.11
C SER A 71 -3.50 -20.47 10.73
N TYR A 72 -2.38 -21.19 10.65
CA TYR A 72 -1.89 -21.76 9.39
C TYR A 72 -1.41 -23.20 9.61
N VAL A 73 -1.41 -23.99 8.54
CA VAL A 73 -0.84 -25.34 8.56
C VAL A 73 0.64 -25.22 8.26
N ASP A 74 1.47 -25.58 9.23
CA ASP A 74 2.91 -25.62 9.01
C ASP A 74 3.27 -26.79 8.08
N MET A 75 4.03 -26.50 7.02
CA MET A 75 4.34 -27.48 5.99
C MET A 75 5.26 -28.60 6.50
N GLY A 76 6.10 -28.33 7.50
CA GLY A 76 7.02 -29.32 8.06
C GLY A 76 6.33 -30.29 9.01
N SER A 77 5.60 -29.76 9.98
CA SER A 77 4.98 -30.53 11.07
C SER A 77 3.55 -31.01 10.76
N ARG A 78 2.88 -30.44 9.75
CA ARG A 78 1.43 -30.58 9.47
C ARG A 78 0.54 -30.21 10.65
N GLN A 79 1.07 -29.45 11.61
CA GLN A 79 0.31 -28.94 12.74
C GLN A 79 -0.36 -27.62 12.36
N ILE A 80 -1.51 -27.34 12.99
CA ILE A 80 -2.14 -26.03 12.94
C ILE A 80 -1.45 -25.17 14.00
N LEU A 81 -0.75 -24.14 13.55
CA LEU A 81 -0.09 -23.18 14.41
C LEU A 81 -0.85 -21.85 14.40
N ASN A 82 -0.90 -21.20 15.56
CA ASN A 82 -1.43 -19.86 15.68
C ASN A 82 -0.31 -18.85 15.55
N ASP A 83 -0.57 -17.76 14.85
CA ASP A 83 0.36 -16.67 14.64
C ASP A 83 -0.39 -15.35 14.50
N PHE A 84 0.35 -14.26 14.40
CA PHE A 84 -0.19 -12.92 14.27
C PHE A 84 0.50 -12.13 13.17
N GLY A 85 -0.14 -11.06 12.78
CA GLY A 85 0.39 -10.08 11.86
C GLY A 85 -0.27 -8.74 12.06
N ILE A 86 0.08 -7.79 11.20
CA ILE A 86 -0.51 -6.46 11.18
C ILE A 86 -1.06 -6.17 9.78
N LEU A 87 -2.27 -5.63 9.75
CA LEU A 87 -2.89 -5.08 8.55
C LEU A 87 -2.80 -3.56 8.63
N ILE A 88 -2.11 -2.98 7.64
CA ILE A 88 -1.84 -1.55 7.57
C ILE A 88 -2.61 -1.01 6.38
N THR A 89 -3.54 -0.09 6.65
CA THR A 89 -4.22 0.68 5.61
C THR A 89 -3.57 2.04 5.51
N TYR A 90 -3.20 2.46 4.31
CA TYR A 90 -2.44 3.70 4.10
C TYR A 90 -2.73 4.34 2.74
N ARG A 91 -2.33 5.59 2.56
CA ARG A 91 -2.36 6.31 1.27
C ARG A 91 -1.01 6.19 0.57
N GLY A 92 -1.00 5.90 -0.73
CA GLY A 92 0.22 5.96 -1.55
C GLY A 92 0.10 5.29 -2.90
#